data_AF-A0A944YJW4-F1
#
_entry.id   AF-A0A944YJW4-F1
#
_cell.length_a   1.000
_cell.length_b   1.000
_cell.length_c   1.000
_cell.angle_alpha   90.00
_cell.angle_beta   90.00
_cell.angle_gamma   90.00
#
_symmetry.space_group_name_H-M   'P 1'
#
loop_
_entity.id
_entity.type
_entity.pdbx_description
1 polymer ?
#
loop_
_entity_poly.entity_id
_entity_poly.type
_entity_poly.pdbx_seq_one_letter_code
_entity_poly.pdbx_strand_id
1 'polypeptide(L)'
;MEFGAATFGVNCMYQGKEGIYEITMPMETEGVVVAGRETYGEPKKIADVTASKDGDDCVATVTRHGITYLELKGKTSESLETSSFTDDVYCFKVFPSCEQNKPADQNPLLVRINMHRTQSVHTKLDGEIILRESPMDPVADLPVKEMVSLVWEEGTSSSNASVVEEVDIMSYVPFMHSRYDSV
;
A
#
# COMPACT_ATOMS: atom_id res chain seq x y z
N MET A 1 -17.05 -5.86 9.10
CA MET A 1 -16.49 -4.63 9.69
C MET A 1 -16.01 -3.79 8.53
N GLU A 2 -16.41 -2.54 8.48
CA GLU A 2 -15.96 -1.58 7.47
C GLU A 2 -14.74 -0.83 8.03
N PHE A 3 -13.73 -0.60 7.20
CA PHE A 3 -12.55 0.18 7.54
C PHE A 3 -11.95 0.78 6.27
N GLY A 4 -11.39 1.97 6.39
CA GLY A 4 -10.61 2.64 5.37
C GLY A 4 -9.21 2.04 5.25
N ALA A 5 -8.75 1.92 4.00
CA ALA A 5 -7.44 1.42 3.66
C ALA A 5 -6.92 2.15 2.43
N ALA A 6 -5.62 2.41 2.40
CA ALA A 6 -4.91 2.88 1.22
C ALA A 6 -3.62 2.08 1.03
N THR A 7 -3.15 2.04 -0.21
CA THR A 7 -1.85 1.48 -0.57
C THR A 7 -1.16 2.48 -1.49
N PHE A 8 0.11 2.74 -1.22
CA PHE A 8 1.00 3.47 -2.13
C PHE A 8 2.22 2.60 -2.40
N GLY A 9 2.49 2.33 -3.68
CA GLY A 9 3.53 1.41 -4.10
C GLY A 9 4.03 1.70 -5.51
N VAL A 10 5.08 0.99 -5.90
CA VAL A 10 5.74 1.14 -7.21
C VAL A 10 5.77 -0.20 -7.93
N ASN A 11 5.71 -0.15 -9.26
CA ASN A 11 5.98 -1.33 -10.08
C ASN A 11 7.41 -1.81 -9.82
N CYS A 12 7.56 -3.12 -9.69
CA CYS A 12 8.83 -3.76 -9.42
C CYS A 12 8.94 -5.05 -10.23
N MET A 13 10.15 -5.62 -10.25
CA MET A 13 10.40 -6.91 -10.86
C MET A 13 11.32 -7.73 -9.96
N TYR A 14 10.89 -8.94 -9.62
CA TYR A 14 11.67 -9.88 -8.84
C TYR A 14 11.89 -11.16 -9.65
N GLN A 15 13.15 -11.44 -9.97
CA GLN A 15 13.56 -12.61 -10.77
C GLN A 15 12.73 -12.80 -12.06
N GLY A 16 12.47 -11.71 -12.78
CA GLY A 16 11.69 -11.71 -14.02
C GLY A 16 10.17 -11.76 -13.84
N LYS A 17 9.66 -11.73 -12.59
CA LYS A 17 8.24 -11.62 -12.31
C LYS A 17 7.88 -10.18 -11.92
N GLU A 18 7.01 -9.57 -12.70
CA GLU A 18 6.46 -8.24 -12.41
C GLU A 18 5.59 -8.28 -11.14
N GLY A 19 5.44 -7.12 -10.51
CA GLY A 19 4.52 -6.93 -9.40
C GLY A 19 4.63 -5.54 -8.80
N ILE A 20 4.06 -5.37 -7.62
CA ILE A 20 4.00 -4.10 -6.90
C ILE A 20 4.79 -4.23 -5.61
N TYR A 21 5.72 -3.31 -5.36
CA TYR A 21 6.35 -3.15 -4.05
C TYR A 21 5.61 -2.07 -3.28
N GLU A 22 4.99 -2.45 -2.15
CA GLU A 22 4.26 -1.51 -1.31
C GLU A 22 5.23 -0.72 -0.43
N ILE A 23 5.14 0.61 -0.51
CA ILE A 23 5.96 1.54 0.27
C ILE A 23 5.26 1.87 1.59
N THR A 24 3.96 2.14 1.54
CA THR A 24 3.14 2.39 2.73
C THR A 24 1.72 1.89 2.54
N MET A 25 1.12 1.42 3.63
CA MET A 25 -0.27 0.97 3.67
C MET A 25 -1.03 1.59 4.85
N PRO A 26 -1.64 2.76 4.67
CA PRO A 26 -2.44 3.42 5.69
C PRO A 26 -3.74 2.65 5.97
N MET A 27 -4.08 2.42 7.24
CA MET A 27 -5.23 1.62 7.67
C MET A 27 -5.90 2.23 8.90
N GLU A 28 -7.22 2.16 9.01
CA GLU A 28 -7.94 2.76 10.15
C GLU A 28 -7.85 1.98 11.47
N THR A 29 -7.68 0.65 11.43
CA THR A 29 -7.82 -0.18 12.64
C THR A 29 -6.55 -0.94 13.02
N GLU A 30 -6.29 -1.02 14.32
CA GLU A 30 -5.12 -1.75 14.86
C GLU A 30 -5.12 -3.22 14.42
N GLY A 31 -6.27 -3.89 14.48
CA GLY A 31 -6.39 -5.31 14.15
C GLY A 31 -5.89 -5.63 12.74
N VAL A 32 -6.22 -4.79 11.74
CA VAL A 32 -5.76 -5.02 10.36
C VAL A 32 -4.29 -4.63 10.16
N VAL A 33 -3.78 -3.65 10.91
CA VAL A 33 -2.38 -3.25 10.89
C VAL A 33 -1.50 -4.36 11.45
N VAL A 34 -1.80 -4.84 12.65
CA VAL A 34 -1.04 -5.90 13.33
C VAL A 34 -1.09 -7.18 12.50
N ALA A 35 -2.29 -7.65 12.12
CA ALA A 35 -2.44 -8.87 11.35
C ALA A 35 -1.65 -8.83 10.04
N GLY A 36 -1.71 -7.71 9.31
CA GLY A 36 -1.01 -7.58 8.04
C GLY A 36 0.51 -7.55 8.16
N ARG A 37 1.03 -6.77 9.12
CA ARG A 37 2.47 -6.69 9.42
C ARG A 37 3.02 -8.06 9.84
N GLU A 38 2.29 -8.77 10.70
CA GLU A 38 2.76 -10.03 11.28
C GLU A 38 2.56 -11.23 10.37
N THR A 39 1.56 -11.20 9.49
CA THR A 39 1.27 -12.30 8.56
C THR A 39 2.11 -12.16 7.30
N TYR A 40 2.04 -10.99 6.66
CA TYR A 40 2.54 -10.77 5.29
C TYR A 40 3.75 -9.85 5.21
N GLY A 41 4.08 -9.12 6.28
CA GLY A 41 5.16 -8.12 6.27
C GLY A 41 4.75 -6.77 5.68
N GLU A 42 3.47 -6.57 5.37
CA GLU A 42 2.92 -5.34 4.82
C GLU A 42 3.36 -4.09 5.62
N PRO A 43 3.69 -2.96 4.97
CA PRO A 43 4.16 -1.73 5.62
C PRO A 43 2.99 -0.93 6.22
N LYS A 44 2.09 -1.60 6.94
CA LYS A 44 0.88 -0.99 7.48
C LYS A 44 1.16 -0.03 8.62
N LYS A 45 0.44 1.10 8.62
CA LYS A 45 0.45 2.12 9.67
C LYS A 45 -0.97 2.65 9.92
N ILE A 46 -1.25 3.09 11.16
CA ILE A 46 -2.54 3.68 11.50
C ILE A 46 -2.70 5.05 10.84
N ALA A 47 -3.86 5.29 10.25
CA ALA A 47 -4.24 6.52 9.57
C ALA A 47 -5.76 6.67 9.50
N ASP A 48 -6.24 7.91 9.38
CA ASP A 48 -7.61 8.17 8.97
C ASP A 48 -7.68 8.05 7.45
N VAL A 49 -8.52 7.15 6.93
CA VAL A 49 -8.62 6.89 5.49
C VAL A 49 -10.07 6.91 5.05
N THR A 50 -10.39 7.79 4.11
CA THR A 50 -11.76 7.91 3.58
C THR A 50 -11.76 7.77 2.07
N ALA A 51 -12.75 7.10 1.52
CA ALA A 51 -13.08 7.16 0.10
C ALA A 51 -14.60 7.32 -0.04
N SER A 52 -15.04 8.32 -0.80
CA SER A 52 -16.45 8.60 -0.99
C SER A 52 -16.74 9.03 -2.42
N LYS A 53 -17.99 8.79 -2.82
CA LYS A 53 -18.56 9.19 -4.09
C LYS A 53 -19.93 9.81 -3.84
N ASP A 54 -20.13 11.04 -4.29
CA ASP A 54 -21.40 11.78 -4.24
C ASP A 54 -21.78 12.23 -5.65
N GLY A 55 -22.78 11.57 -6.23
CA GLY A 55 -23.08 11.70 -7.65
C GLY A 55 -21.86 11.30 -8.49
N ASP A 56 -21.35 12.25 -9.27
CA ASP A 56 -20.15 12.06 -10.09
C ASP A 56 -18.86 12.45 -9.36
N ASP A 57 -18.94 13.15 -8.23
CA ASP A 57 -17.76 13.63 -7.50
C ASP A 57 -17.18 12.52 -6.62
N CYS A 58 -15.90 12.18 -6.84
CA CYS A 58 -15.15 11.19 -6.08
C CYS A 58 -14.00 11.86 -5.31
N VAL A 59 -13.88 11.53 -4.02
CA VAL A 59 -12.81 12.01 -3.16
C VAL A 59 -12.26 10.85 -2.32
N ALA A 60 -10.94 10.73 -2.24
CA ALA A 60 -10.30 9.89 -1.24
C ALA A 60 -9.20 10.67 -0.52
N THR A 61 -9.05 10.45 0.79
CA THR A 61 -8.05 11.13 1.61
C THR A 61 -7.38 10.17 2.56
N VAL A 62 -6.10 10.42 2.83
CA VAL A 62 -5.32 9.74 3.86
C VAL A 62 -4.69 10.81 4.75
N THR A 63 -5.00 10.73 6.04
CA THR A 63 -4.51 11.66 7.05
C THR A 63 -3.76 10.92 8.14
N ARG A 64 -2.55 11.38 8.45
CA ARG A 64 -1.75 10.89 9.60
C ARG A 64 -1.16 12.08 10.32
N HIS A 65 -1.17 12.03 11.65
CA HIS A 65 -0.60 13.09 12.50
C HIS A 65 -1.10 14.50 12.15
N GLY A 66 -2.38 14.61 11.74
CA GLY A 66 -3.01 15.88 11.35
C GLY A 66 -2.67 16.39 9.95
N ILE A 67 -1.98 15.61 9.12
CA ILE A 67 -1.57 15.98 7.76
C ILE A 67 -2.29 15.08 6.75
N THR A 68 -3.12 15.65 5.88
CA THR A 68 -3.69 14.95 4.73
C THR A 68 -2.65 14.89 3.60
N TYR A 69 -1.83 13.85 3.61
CA TYR A 69 -0.65 13.75 2.76
C TYR A 69 -0.90 13.04 1.42
N LEU A 70 -1.99 12.28 1.30
CA LEU A 70 -2.45 11.70 0.05
C LEU A 70 -3.91 12.05 -0.14
N GLU A 71 -4.22 12.64 -1.29
CA GLU A 71 -5.57 13.00 -1.67
C GLU A 71 -5.81 12.70 -3.15
N LEU A 72 -6.97 12.13 -3.44
CA LEU A 72 -7.48 11.88 -4.78
C LEU A 72 -8.78 12.65 -4.94
N LYS A 73 -8.92 13.37 -6.05
CA LYS A 73 -10.15 14.09 -6.41
C LYS A 73 -10.41 13.90 -7.88
N GLY A 74 -11.64 13.56 -8.25
CA GLY A 74 -12.01 13.46 -9.66
C GLY A 74 -13.51 13.36 -9.85
N LYS A 75 -13.93 13.45 -11.10
CA LYS A 75 -15.32 13.22 -11.50
C LYS A 75 -15.43 11.96 -12.35
N THR A 76 -16.44 11.14 -12.12
CA THR A 76 -16.70 9.97 -12.97
C THR A 76 -17.04 10.40 -14.39
N SER A 77 -16.45 9.71 -15.36
CA SER A 77 -16.71 9.94 -16.78
C SER A 77 -17.23 8.68 -17.47
N GLU A 78 -16.36 7.90 -18.12
CA GLU A 78 -16.74 6.70 -18.87
C GLU A 78 -16.67 5.43 -18.01
N SER A 79 -17.70 4.57 -18.14
CA SER A 79 -17.63 3.20 -17.63
C SER A 79 -16.66 2.38 -18.47
N LEU A 80 -15.81 1.61 -17.80
CA LEU A 80 -14.82 0.74 -18.39
C LEU A 80 -15.25 -0.73 -18.24
N GLU A 81 -14.66 -1.63 -19.02
CA GLU A 81 -14.91 -3.06 -18.87
C GLU A 81 -14.39 -3.56 -17.51
N THR A 82 -15.21 -4.32 -16.80
CA THR A 82 -14.79 -4.98 -15.56
C THR A 82 -13.99 -6.24 -15.88
N SER A 83 -13.08 -6.59 -14.98
CA SER A 83 -12.23 -7.77 -15.15
C SER A 83 -12.00 -8.50 -13.82
N SER A 84 -11.44 -9.70 -13.95
CA SER A 84 -10.91 -10.48 -12.82
C SER A 84 -9.44 -10.76 -13.08
N PHE A 85 -8.59 -10.39 -12.13
CA PHE A 85 -7.14 -10.44 -12.29
C PHE A 85 -6.47 -10.68 -10.94
N THR A 86 -5.17 -10.93 -10.97
CA THR A 86 -4.37 -11.16 -9.77
C THR A 86 -3.12 -10.31 -9.84
N ASP A 87 -2.93 -9.45 -8.86
CA ASP A 87 -1.68 -8.71 -8.67
C ASP A 87 -0.71 -9.54 -7.84
N ASP A 88 0.57 -9.52 -8.21
CA ASP A 88 1.66 -9.95 -7.35
C ASP A 88 2.17 -8.74 -6.56
N VAL A 89 2.05 -8.79 -5.24
CA VAL A 89 2.52 -7.76 -4.32
C VAL A 89 3.69 -8.30 -3.51
N TYR A 90 4.75 -7.52 -3.36
CA TYR A 90 5.97 -7.91 -2.66
C TYR A 90 6.16 -7.08 -1.40
N CYS A 91 6.35 -7.76 -0.27
CA CYS A 91 6.57 -7.16 1.04
C CYS A 91 7.74 -7.85 1.76
N PHE A 92 8.48 -7.12 2.58
CA PHE A 92 9.50 -7.69 3.46
C PHE A 92 8.93 -7.93 4.85
N LYS A 93 8.86 -9.21 5.25
CA LYS A 93 8.48 -9.63 6.59
C LYS A 93 9.73 -9.73 7.46
N VAL A 94 9.83 -8.81 8.42
CA VAL A 94 10.94 -8.73 9.38
C VAL A 94 10.44 -8.24 10.72
N PHE A 95 11.01 -8.78 11.79
CA PHE A 95 10.78 -8.37 13.16
C PHE A 95 12.09 -7.91 13.79
N PRO A 96 12.11 -6.73 14.43
CA PRO A 96 13.30 -6.23 15.12
C PRO A 96 13.62 -7.16 16.28
N SER A 97 14.91 -7.34 16.58
CA SER A 97 15.26 -8.11 17.77
C SER A 97 15.08 -7.28 19.03
N CYS A 98 14.78 -7.95 20.14
CA CYS A 98 14.86 -7.34 21.46
C CYS A 98 16.29 -7.31 22.03
N GLU A 99 17.26 -7.95 21.36
CA GLU A 99 18.67 -7.95 21.74
C GLU A 99 19.44 -6.75 21.12
N GLN A 100 20.20 -5.99 21.92
CA GLN A 100 20.83 -4.73 21.49
C GLN A 100 21.80 -4.85 20.30
N ASN A 101 22.47 -5.99 20.13
CA ASN A 101 23.49 -6.19 19.09
C ASN A 101 22.98 -7.07 17.94
N LYS A 102 21.66 -7.22 17.80
CA LYS A 102 21.02 -8.04 16.79
C LYS A 102 19.93 -7.21 16.11
N PRO A 103 20.04 -6.91 14.81
CA PRO A 103 19.07 -6.03 14.15
C PRO A 103 17.66 -6.64 14.06
N ALA A 104 17.55 -7.93 13.82
CA ALA A 104 16.27 -8.63 13.63
C ALA A 104 16.32 -10.05 14.20
N ASP A 105 15.18 -10.61 14.59
CA ASP A 105 15.11 -11.97 15.13
C ASP A 105 15.44 -13.05 14.11
N GLN A 106 15.19 -12.75 12.83
CA GLN A 106 15.50 -13.56 11.66
C GLN A 106 15.88 -12.65 10.49
N ASN A 107 16.52 -13.23 9.48
CA ASN A 107 16.66 -12.58 8.18
C ASN A 107 15.27 -12.19 7.61
N PRO A 108 15.14 -11.03 6.96
CA PRO A 108 13.90 -10.64 6.30
C PRO A 108 13.45 -11.68 5.28
N LEU A 109 12.15 -11.97 5.29
CA LEU A 109 11.53 -12.83 4.29
C LEU A 109 10.88 -11.95 3.23
N LEU A 110 11.29 -12.11 1.96
CA LEU A 110 10.54 -11.54 0.85
C LEU A 110 9.29 -12.39 0.64
N VAL A 111 8.14 -11.78 0.89
CA VAL A 111 6.82 -12.40 0.74
C VAL A 111 6.20 -11.90 -0.56
N ARG A 112 5.71 -12.84 -1.37
CA ARG A 112 4.84 -12.55 -2.51
C ARG A 112 3.41 -12.84 -2.12
N ILE A 113 2.57 -11.82 -2.15
CA ILE A 113 1.14 -11.87 -1.93
C ILE A 113 0.46 -11.88 -3.30
N ASN A 114 -0.37 -12.88 -3.55
CA ASN A 114 -1.24 -12.97 -4.71
C ASN A 114 -2.59 -12.38 -4.34
N MET A 115 -2.84 -11.12 -4.72
CA MET A 115 -4.08 -10.42 -4.44
C MET A 115 -5.03 -10.58 -5.64
N HIS A 116 -5.95 -11.53 -5.52
CA HIS A 116 -6.97 -11.75 -6.53
C HIS A 116 -8.09 -10.71 -6.37
N ARG A 117 -8.50 -10.09 -7.47
CA ARG A 117 -9.51 -9.03 -7.52
C ARG A 117 -10.54 -9.37 -8.59
N THR A 118 -11.81 -9.12 -8.29
CA THR A 118 -12.90 -9.21 -9.25
C THR A 118 -13.72 -7.93 -9.16
N GLN A 119 -13.71 -7.16 -10.25
CA GLN A 119 -14.39 -5.86 -10.33
C GLN A 119 -15.88 -6.05 -10.65
N SER A 120 -16.74 -5.34 -9.92
CA SER A 120 -18.17 -5.15 -10.24
C SER A 120 -18.46 -3.75 -10.77
N VAL A 121 -17.62 -2.77 -10.44
CA VAL A 121 -17.63 -1.41 -11.01
C VAL A 121 -16.22 -1.06 -11.43
N HIS A 122 -16.09 -0.44 -12.61
CA HIS A 122 -14.84 0.11 -13.11
C HIS A 122 -15.19 1.35 -13.93
N THR A 123 -14.81 2.52 -13.44
CA THR A 123 -15.19 3.81 -14.04
C THR A 123 -14.00 4.74 -14.03
N LYS A 124 -13.74 5.39 -15.16
CA LYS A 124 -12.69 6.40 -15.26
C LYS A 124 -13.06 7.64 -14.46
N LEU A 125 -12.05 8.25 -13.85
CA LEU A 125 -12.15 9.55 -13.19
C LEU A 125 -11.32 10.59 -13.95
N ASP A 126 -11.93 11.72 -14.27
CA ASP A 126 -11.20 12.91 -14.71
C ASP A 126 -10.83 13.73 -13.47
N GLY A 127 -9.55 13.71 -13.10
CA GLY A 127 -9.11 14.23 -11.81
C GLY A 127 -7.59 14.21 -11.60
N GLU A 128 -7.20 14.34 -10.35
CA GLU A 128 -5.80 14.45 -9.93
C GLU A 128 -5.52 13.67 -8.63
N ILE A 129 -4.23 13.41 -8.44
CA ILE A 129 -3.65 12.96 -7.18
C ILE A 129 -2.77 14.08 -6.61
N ILE A 130 -2.94 14.36 -5.33
CA ILE A 130 -2.17 15.37 -4.61
C ILE A 130 -1.38 14.64 -3.52
N LEU A 131 -0.06 14.69 -3.66
CA LEU A 131 0.89 14.18 -2.66
C LEU A 131 1.51 15.37 -1.93
N ARG A 132 1.48 15.34 -0.60
CA ARG A 132 2.05 16.39 0.26
C ARG A 132 3.15 15.83 1.13
N GLU A 133 4.08 16.70 1.48
CA GLU A 133 5.12 16.42 2.46
C GLU A 133 4.51 15.97 3.80
N SER A 134 4.99 14.83 4.30
CA SER A 134 4.72 14.33 5.64
C SER A 134 6.01 13.73 6.19
N PRO A 135 6.46 14.11 7.40
CA PRO A 135 7.73 13.63 7.95
C PRO A 135 7.86 12.10 8.02
N MET A 136 6.74 11.37 8.11
CA MET A 136 6.71 9.93 8.36
C MET A 136 6.10 9.13 7.20
N ASP A 137 5.76 9.80 6.09
CA ASP A 137 5.08 9.22 4.93
C ASP A 137 5.77 9.70 3.62
N PRO A 138 6.64 8.89 3.02
CA PRO A 138 7.52 9.30 1.91
C PRO A 138 6.79 9.29 0.56
N VAL A 139 5.52 9.72 0.50
CA VAL A 139 4.79 9.75 -0.77
C VAL A 139 5.23 10.90 -1.67
N ALA A 140 5.57 12.06 -1.08
CA ALA A 140 5.99 13.25 -1.83
C ALA A 140 7.41 13.12 -2.42
N ASP A 141 8.22 12.21 -1.86
CA ASP A 141 9.55 11.86 -2.39
C ASP A 141 9.47 11.25 -3.81
N LEU A 142 8.30 10.75 -4.21
CA LEU A 142 8.02 10.25 -5.55
C LEU A 142 7.11 11.23 -6.31
N PRO A 143 7.68 12.24 -7.00
CA PRO A 143 6.89 13.28 -7.65
C PRO A 143 6.07 12.73 -8.82
N VAL A 144 4.78 13.08 -8.85
CA VAL A 144 3.88 12.75 -9.95
C VAL A 144 4.20 13.63 -11.15
N LYS A 145 4.79 13.03 -12.19
CA LYS A 145 5.10 13.74 -13.44
C LYS A 145 3.92 13.78 -14.41
N GLU A 146 3.16 12.69 -14.44
CA GLU A 146 2.03 12.48 -15.32
C GLU A 146 1.05 11.53 -14.64
N MET A 147 -0.24 11.84 -14.74
CA MET A 147 -1.32 10.95 -14.34
C MET A 147 -1.67 10.06 -15.53
N VAL A 148 -1.40 8.76 -15.41
CA VAL A 148 -1.61 7.78 -16.49
C VAL A 148 -3.04 7.23 -16.46
N SER A 149 -3.53 6.89 -15.27
CA SER A 149 -4.90 6.45 -15.06
C SER A 149 -5.39 6.89 -13.67
N LEU A 150 -6.68 7.16 -13.60
CA LEU A 150 -7.41 7.36 -12.35
C LEU A 150 -8.80 6.75 -12.52
N VAL A 151 -9.18 5.85 -11.61
CA VAL A 151 -10.40 5.05 -11.71
C VAL A 151 -11.08 4.92 -10.35
N TRP A 152 -12.40 4.80 -10.38
CA TRP A 152 -13.22 4.32 -9.28
C TRP A 152 -13.60 2.86 -9.54
N GLU A 153 -13.29 2.00 -8.58
CA GLU A 153 -13.54 0.57 -8.67
C GLU A 153 -14.30 0.07 -7.43
N GLU A 154 -15.21 -0.87 -7.66
CA GLU A 154 -15.85 -1.63 -6.60
C GLU A 154 -15.75 -3.11 -6.96
N GLY A 155 -15.63 -3.97 -5.94
CA GLY A 155 -15.48 -5.39 -6.20
C GLY A 155 -15.13 -6.18 -4.94
N THR A 156 -14.56 -7.36 -5.17
CA THR A 156 -14.10 -8.25 -4.11
C THR A 156 -12.61 -8.52 -4.25
N SER A 157 -11.96 -8.80 -3.13
CA SER A 157 -10.57 -9.22 -3.12
C SER A 157 -10.35 -10.39 -2.16
N SER A 158 -9.45 -11.30 -2.55
CA SER A 158 -8.92 -12.35 -1.67
C SER A 158 -7.42 -12.49 -1.91
N SER A 159 -6.69 -12.88 -0.87
CA SER A 159 -5.24 -12.94 -0.92
C SER A 159 -4.72 -14.30 -0.45
N ASN A 160 -3.69 -14.80 -1.13
CA ASN A 160 -2.82 -15.86 -0.65
C ASN A 160 -1.36 -15.37 -0.66
N ALA A 161 -0.46 -15.98 0.08
CA ALA A 161 0.94 -15.54 0.10
C ALA A 161 1.92 -16.69 0.24
N SER A 162 3.15 -16.45 -0.22
CA SER A 162 4.28 -17.37 -0.10
C SER A 162 5.58 -16.61 0.14
N VAL A 163 6.47 -17.18 0.94
CA VAL A 163 7.85 -16.70 1.04
C VAL A 163 8.58 -17.12 -0.23
N VAL A 164 9.22 -16.16 -0.91
CA VAL A 164 9.94 -16.40 -2.17
C VAL A 164 11.46 -16.28 -2.03
N GLU A 165 11.93 -15.62 -0.96
CA GLU A 165 13.36 -15.52 -0.64
C GLU A 165 13.56 -15.18 0.84
N GLU A 166 14.65 -15.67 1.42
CA GLU A 166 15.22 -15.14 2.65
C GLU A 166 16.38 -14.21 2.29
N VAL A 167 16.30 -12.94 2.69
CA VAL A 167 17.26 -11.90 2.32
C VAL A 167 18.20 -11.65 3.48
N ASP A 168 19.49 -11.44 3.18
CA ASP A 168 20.48 -11.07 4.18
C ASP A 168 20.05 -9.80 4.95
N ILE A 169 19.99 -9.91 6.28
CA ILE A 169 19.55 -8.80 7.15
C ILE A 169 20.37 -7.53 6.93
N MET A 170 21.68 -7.64 6.68
CA MET A 170 22.54 -6.45 6.51
C MET A 170 22.18 -5.66 5.24
N SER A 171 21.62 -6.32 4.24
CA SER A 171 21.11 -5.68 3.03
C SER A 171 19.78 -4.94 3.25
N TYR A 172 19.04 -5.28 4.31
CA TYR A 172 17.74 -4.67 4.63
C TYR A 172 17.77 -3.63 5.74
N VAL A 173 18.76 -3.69 6.65
CA VAL A 173 18.93 -2.75 7.77
C VAL A 173 18.73 -1.27 7.36
N PRO A 174 19.30 -0.77 6.24
CA PRO A 174 19.10 0.62 5.82
C PRO A 174 17.63 1.02 5.62
N PHE A 175 16.73 0.06 5.37
CA PHE A 175 15.32 0.29 5.07
C PHE A 175 14.39 -0.02 6.25
N MET A 176 14.90 -0.59 7.35
CA MET A 176 14.07 -0.97 8.51
C MET A 176 13.33 0.21 9.13
N HIS A 177 13.89 1.42 9.05
CA HIS A 177 13.30 2.64 9.59
C HIS A 177 11.89 2.91 9.00
N SER A 178 11.63 2.54 7.75
CA SER A 178 10.34 2.73 7.07
C SER A 178 9.17 2.08 7.79
N ARG A 179 9.42 1.04 8.61
CA ARG A 179 8.40 0.28 9.33
C ARG A 179 7.89 0.97 10.59
N TYR A 180 8.51 2.07 11.01
CA TYR A 180 8.25 2.76 12.28
C TYR A 180 7.99 4.26 12.08
N ASP A 181 7.41 4.87 13.11
CA ASP A 181 7.20 6.30 13.20
C ASP A 181 8.28 6.98 14.09
N SER A 182 9.54 6.55 13.94
CA SER A 182 10.68 7.13 14.67
C SER A 182 11.88 7.27 13.74
N VAL A 183 12.52 8.45 13.78
CA VAL A 183 13.91 8.66 13.37
C VAL A 183 14.86 7.96 14.33
#